data_AF-A0AAV7ZXK6-F1
#
_entry.id   AF-A0AAV7ZXK6-F1
#
_cell.length_a   1.000
_cell.length_b   1.000
_cell.length_c   1.000
_cell.angle_alpha   90.00
_cell.angle_beta   90.00
_cell.angle_gamma   90.00
#
_symmetry.space_group_name_H-M   'P 1'
#
loop_
_entity.id
_entity.type
_entity.pdbx_description
1 polymer ?
#
loop_
_entity_poly.entity_id
_entity_poly.type
_entity_poly.pdbx_seq_one_letter_code
_entity_poly.pdbx_strand_id
1 'polypeptide(L)'
;MERERPSRQFFLRNLYTDEELADVKLSSGDSGSYMWAHKLILAQQSPVFKRNLYPTGWMFECGSRMHDLWYPDVKSVVMCALVEFIYTGQFHLELKWIHLLIEASIFF
;
A
#
# COMPACT_ATOMS: atom_id res chain seq x y z
N MET A 1 33.69 -2.09 -11.98
CA MET A 1 33.07 -1.81 -10.66
C MET A 1 31.68 -2.40 -10.67
N GLU A 2 31.54 -3.65 -10.23
CA GLU A 2 30.22 -4.22 -9.96
C GLU A 2 29.63 -3.48 -8.76
N ARG A 3 28.52 -2.75 -8.95
CA ARG A 3 27.76 -2.24 -7.80
C ARG A 3 27.22 -3.47 -7.07
N GLU A 4 27.59 -3.65 -5.81
CA GLU A 4 26.94 -4.64 -4.94
C GLU A 4 25.44 -4.45 -5.06
N ARG A 5 24.74 -5.51 -5.47
CA ARG A 5 23.28 -5.44 -5.61
C ARG A 5 22.70 -5.33 -4.21
N PRO A 6 21.97 -4.24 -3.89
CA PRO A 6 21.32 -4.15 -2.59
C PRO A 6 20.40 -5.34 -2.39
N SER A 7 20.27 -5.80 -1.14
CA SER A 7 19.36 -6.90 -0.83
C SER A 7 17.92 -6.52 -1.21
N ARG A 8 17.11 -7.50 -1.62
CA ARG A 8 15.70 -7.27 -1.97
C ARG A 8 14.96 -6.51 -0.87
N GLN A 9 15.26 -6.84 0.38
CA GLN A 9 14.66 -6.20 1.55
C GLN A 9 15.01 -4.72 1.64
N PHE A 10 16.27 -4.37 1.43
CA PHE A 10 16.73 -2.98 1.40
C PHE A 10 16.06 -2.21 0.26
N PHE A 11 15.95 -2.83 -0.92
CA PHE A 11 15.31 -2.20 -2.06
C PHE A 11 13.82 -1.91 -1.83
N LEU A 12 13.05 -2.87 -1.30
CA LEU A 12 11.62 -2.67 -1.01
C LEU A 12 11.40 -1.65 0.11
N ARG A 13 12.28 -1.61 1.12
CA ARG A 13 12.25 -0.59 2.16
C ARG A 13 12.45 0.82 1.58
N ASN A 14 13.39 0.97 0.63
CA ASN A 14 13.63 2.25 -0.02
C ASN A 14 12.44 2.66 -0.89
N LEU A 15 11.84 1.74 -1.66
CA LEU A 15 10.63 2.04 -2.44
C LEU A 15 9.44 2.49 -1.57
N TYR A 16 9.29 1.92 -0.38
CA TYR A 16 8.27 2.39 0.57
C TYR A 16 8.54 3.83 1.06
N THR A 17 9.81 4.25 1.12
CA THR A 17 10.23 5.53 1.72
C THR A 17 10.33 6.66 0.70
N ASP A 18 10.89 6.38 -0.49
CA ASP A 18 11.24 7.41 -1.47
C ASP A 18 10.06 7.82 -2.38
N GLU A 19 8.91 7.11 -2.30
CA GLU A 19 7.68 7.32 -3.10
C GLU A 19 7.91 7.39 -4.64
N GLU A 20 9.12 7.10 -5.10
CA GLU A 20 9.54 7.19 -6.50
C GLU A 20 8.80 6.13 -7.32
N LEU A 21 8.16 6.54 -8.42
CA LEU A 21 7.33 5.68 -9.29
C LEU A 21 6.01 5.21 -8.66
N ALA A 22 5.58 5.83 -7.56
CA ALA A 22 4.25 5.56 -7.02
C ALA A 22 3.15 5.92 -8.04
N ASP A 23 2.19 5.02 -8.21
CA ASP A 23 1.12 5.10 -9.21
C ASP A 23 -0.28 4.95 -8.60
N VAL A 24 -0.36 4.73 -7.29
CA VAL A 24 -1.61 4.73 -6.52
C VAL A 24 -1.48 5.62 -5.29
N LYS A 25 -2.56 6.35 -5.01
CA LYS A 25 -2.76 7.12 -3.80
C LYS A 25 -3.78 6.39 -2.92
N LEU A 26 -3.44 6.18 -1.66
CA LEU A 26 -4.32 5.56 -0.67
C LEU A 26 -4.76 6.65 0.32
N SER A 27 -6.05 6.94 0.35
CA SER A 27 -6.64 7.97 1.19
C SER A 27 -7.37 7.33 2.37
N SER A 28 -7.07 7.77 3.59
CA SER A 28 -7.66 7.25 4.83
C SER A 28 -8.81 8.12 5.34
N GLY A 29 -9.68 7.55 6.17
CA GLY A 29 -10.87 8.23 6.68
C GLY A 29 -10.60 9.35 7.68
N ASP A 30 -9.45 9.33 8.36
CA ASP A 30 -9.05 10.36 9.30
C ASP A 30 -8.19 11.43 8.63
N SER A 31 -8.59 12.70 8.83
CA SER A 31 -7.78 13.91 8.55
C SER A 31 -7.41 14.24 7.09
N GLY A 32 -7.95 13.55 6.08
CA GLY A 32 -7.56 13.79 4.68
C GLY A 32 -6.10 13.42 4.38
N SER A 33 -5.50 12.63 5.26
CA SER A 33 -4.17 12.09 5.07
C SER A 33 -4.19 11.02 3.99
N TYR A 34 -3.13 10.98 3.19
CA TYR A 34 -2.95 9.99 2.13
C TYR A 34 -1.51 9.52 2.08
N MET A 35 -1.29 8.36 1.47
CA MET A 35 0.04 7.84 1.18
C MET A 35 0.14 7.40 -0.27
N TRP A 36 1.34 7.54 -0.83
CA TRP A 36 1.65 7.03 -2.16
C TRP A 36 2.20 5.61 -2.08
N ALA A 37 1.81 4.78 -3.06
CA ALA A 37 2.27 3.40 -3.14
C ALA A 37 2.33 2.90 -4.58
N HIS A 38 2.77 1.65 -4.74
CA HIS A 38 2.98 0.98 -6.01
C HIS A 38 1.93 -0.12 -6.22
N LYS A 39 1.11 0.00 -7.26
CA LYS A 39 0.04 -0.96 -7.58
C LYS A 39 0.56 -2.39 -7.71
N LEU A 40 1.73 -2.55 -8.34
CA LEU A 40 2.34 -3.86 -8.56
C LEU A 40 2.61 -4.59 -7.24
N ILE A 41 3.18 -3.87 -6.27
CA ILE A 41 3.54 -4.45 -4.96
C ILE A 41 2.27 -4.79 -4.18
N LEU A 42 1.30 -3.86 -4.12
CA LEU A 42 0.03 -4.07 -3.43
C LEU A 42 -0.75 -5.25 -4.03
N ALA A 43 -0.89 -5.31 -5.35
CA ALA A 43 -1.64 -6.37 -6.03
C ALA A 43 -0.96 -7.75 -5.97
N GLN A 44 0.36 -7.79 -5.84
CA GLN A 44 1.08 -9.05 -5.67
C GLN A 44 0.88 -9.66 -4.28
N GLN A 45 0.74 -8.83 -3.24
CA GLN A 45 0.68 -9.27 -1.86
C GLN A 45 -0.74 -9.31 -1.27
N SER A 46 -1.72 -8.61 -1.87
CA SER A 46 -3.11 -8.60 -1.42
C SER A 46 -4.07 -8.83 -2.58
N PRO A 47 -4.92 -9.88 -2.52
CA PRO A 47 -5.95 -10.12 -3.51
C PRO A 47 -7.02 -9.02 -3.52
N VAL A 48 -7.24 -8.34 -2.40
CA VAL A 48 -8.19 -7.21 -2.33
C VAL A 48 -7.63 -6.01 -3.08
N PHE A 49 -6.37 -5.64 -2.84
CA PHE A 49 -5.73 -4.59 -3.62
C PHE A 49 -5.69 -4.95 -5.11
N LYS A 50 -5.39 -6.20 -5.45
CA LYS A 50 -5.42 -6.66 -6.85
C LYS A 50 -6.79 -6.46 -7.50
N ARG A 51 -7.87 -6.83 -6.81
CA ARG A 51 -9.24 -6.66 -7.31
C ARG A 51 -9.61 -5.18 -7.46
N ASN A 52 -9.23 -4.34 -6.51
CA ASN A 52 -9.57 -2.92 -6.52
C ASN A 52 -8.76 -2.14 -7.58
N LEU A 53 -7.50 -2.53 -7.81
CA LEU A 53 -6.58 -1.86 -8.74
C LEU A 53 -6.64 -2.38 -10.17
N TYR A 54 -6.94 -3.66 -10.33
CA TYR A 54 -7.03 -4.35 -11.62
C TYR A 54 -8.36 -5.10 -11.71
N PRO A 55 -9.51 -4.39 -11.67
CA PRO A 55 -10.81 -5.02 -11.80
C PRO A 55 -10.92 -5.66 -13.19
N THR A 56 -11.15 -6.97 -13.23
CA THR A 56 -11.32 -7.70 -14.49
C THR A 56 -12.74 -7.46 -15.04
N GLY A 57 -12.87 -6.76 -16.17
CA GLY A 57 -14.15 -6.48 -16.82
C GLY A 57 -13.99 -5.70 -18.13
N TRP A 58 -15.01 -5.77 -19.01
CA TRP A 58 -14.95 -5.26 -20.39
C TRP A 58 -14.93 -3.73 -20.53
N MET A 59 -14.99 -2.99 -19.42
CA MET A 59 -15.28 -1.56 -19.44
C MET A 59 -14.51 -0.84 -18.34
N PHE A 60 -13.19 -0.76 -18.49
CA PHE A 60 -12.41 0.29 -17.82
C PHE A 60 -11.38 0.84 -18.80
N GLU A 61 -11.57 2.12 -19.13
CA GLU A 61 -10.66 2.91 -19.93
C GLU A 61 -9.30 2.98 -19.24
N CYS A 62 -8.26 2.55 -19.95
CA CYS A 62 -6.88 2.94 -19.70
C CYS A 62 -6.76 4.46 -19.79
N GLY A 63 -7.09 5.19 -18.73
CA GLY A 63 -7.16 6.66 -18.78
C GLY A 63 -6.49 7.37 -17.60
N SER A 64 -6.67 6.89 -16.38
CA SER A 64 -6.10 7.52 -15.19
C SER A 64 -4.77 6.87 -14.82
N ARG A 65 -3.66 7.57 -15.13
CA ARG A 65 -2.30 7.16 -14.70
C ARG A 65 -2.20 6.93 -13.18
N MET A 66 -3.02 7.64 -12.41
CA MET A 66 -3.13 7.54 -10.96
C MET A 66 -4.47 6.97 -10.53
N HIS A 67 -4.45 5.98 -9.63
CA HIS A 67 -5.65 5.48 -8.97
C HIS A 67 -5.71 6.03 -7.54
N ASP A 68 -6.82 6.66 -7.14
CA ASP A 68 -7.07 7.05 -5.74
C ASP A 68 -8.00 6.01 -5.12
N LEU A 69 -7.54 5.31 -4.09
CA LEU A 69 -8.33 4.35 -3.33
C LEU A 69 -8.65 4.96 -1.96
N TRP A 70 -9.93 5.10 -1.66
CA TRP A 70 -10.41 5.68 -0.42
C TRP A 70 -10.92 4.60 0.54
N TYR A 71 -10.39 4.62 1.76
CA TYR A 71 -10.72 3.70 2.86
C TYR A 71 -11.22 4.48 4.08
N PRO A 72 -12.53 4.80 4.16
CA PRO A 72 -13.08 5.65 5.22
C PRO A 72 -13.01 5.01 6.61
N ASP A 73 -13.03 3.68 6.69
CA ASP A 73 -13.01 2.95 7.95
C ASP A 73 -11.58 2.65 8.46
N VAL A 74 -10.56 3.00 7.67
CA VAL A 74 -9.16 2.69 8.00
C VAL A 74 -8.43 3.96 8.37
N LYS A 75 -7.91 3.99 9.62
CA LYS A 75 -7.05 5.07 10.09
C LYS A 75 -5.72 5.09 9.36
N SER A 76 -5.19 6.28 9.15
CA SER A 76 -3.94 6.52 8.42
C SER A 76 -2.76 5.75 9.03
N VAL A 77 -2.66 5.73 10.36
CA VAL A 77 -1.60 4.99 11.07
C VAL A 77 -1.66 3.48 10.82
N VAL A 78 -2.88 2.93 10.67
CA VAL A 78 -3.10 1.52 10.37
C VAL A 78 -2.80 1.23 8.90
N MET A 79 -3.22 2.12 8.01
CA MET A 79 -2.93 2.02 6.57
C MET A 79 -1.42 2.01 6.33
N CYS A 80 -0.66 2.91 6.95
CA CYS A 80 0.81 2.93 6.84
C CYS A 80 1.43 1.62 7.32
N ALA A 81 0.97 1.07 8.45
CA ALA A 81 1.47 -0.20 8.97
C ALA A 81 1.17 -1.38 8.03
N LEU A 82 -0.03 -1.44 7.44
CA LEU A 82 -0.40 -2.46 6.46
C LEU A 82 0.47 -2.39 5.20
N VAL A 83 0.70 -1.18 4.67
CA VAL A 83 1.51 -0.99 3.47
C VAL A 83 2.98 -1.27 3.78
N GLU A 84 3.53 -0.84 4.92
CA GLU A 84 4.89 -1.18 5.36
C GLU A 84 5.07 -2.71 5.40
N PHE A 85 4.08 -3.42 5.95
CA PHE A 85 4.05 -4.88 6.00
C PHE A 85 4.02 -5.51 4.60
N ILE A 86 3.22 -4.99 3.69
CA ILE A 86 3.17 -5.48 2.30
C ILE A 86 4.53 -5.36 1.61
N TYR A 87 5.28 -4.28 1.86
CA TYR A 87 6.59 -4.08 1.22
C TYR A 87 7.68 -4.91 1.89
N THR A 88 7.67 -5.00 3.21
CA THR A 88 8.84 -5.45 3.98
C THR A 88 8.60 -6.70 4.82
N GLY A 89 7.36 -7.16 4.94
CA GLY A 89 6.97 -8.22 5.88
C GLY A 89 7.08 -7.83 7.35
N GLN A 90 7.31 -6.55 7.63
CA GLN A 90 7.45 -5.98 8.98
C GLN A 90 6.64 -4.69 9.07
N PHE A 91 6.16 -4.36 10.25
CA PHE A 91 5.48 -3.09 10.50
C PHE A 91 5.79 -2.58 11.90
N HIS A 92 5.70 -1.27 12.08
CA HIS A 92 5.82 -0.63 13.38
C HIS A 92 4.50 0.03 13.75
N LEU A 93 3.86 -0.46 14.81
CA LEU A 93 2.59 0.05 15.28
C LEU A 93 2.55 0.03 16.82
N GLU A 94 2.09 1.12 17.43
CA GLU A 94 1.87 1.14 18.87
C GLU A 94 0.78 0.15 19.28
N LEU A 95 0.96 -0.52 20.42
CA LEU A 95 0.00 -1.52 20.92
C LEU A 95 -1.44 -1.00 21.02
N LYS A 96 -1.63 0.29 21.31
CA LYS A 96 -2.97 0.90 21.38
C LYS A 96 -3.72 0.83 20.05
N TRP A 97 -3.04 0.69 18.91
CA TRP A 97 -3.65 0.62 17.58
C TRP A 97 -3.78 -0.80 17.03
N ILE A 98 -3.26 -1.81 17.73
CA ILE A 98 -3.19 -3.18 17.18
C ILE A 98 -4.56 -3.79 16.89
N HIS A 99 -5.58 -3.45 17.69
CA HIS A 99 -6.95 -3.91 17.46
C HIS A 99 -7.51 -3.42 16.12
N LEU A 100 -7.23 -2.17 15.75
CA LEU A 100 -7.66 -1.60 14.46
C LEU A 100 -6.92 -2.24 13.28
N LEU A 101 -5.65 -2.66 13.47
CA LEU A 101 -4.92 -3.40 12.44
C LEU A 101 -5.56 -4.76 12.18
N ILE A 102 -5.95 -5.47 13.24
CA ILE A 102 -6.63 -6.76 13.12
C ILE A 102 -7.97 -6.58 12.38
N GLU A 103 -8.77 -5.60 12.79
CA GLU A 103 -10.03 -5.26 12.12
C GLU A 103 -9.82 -4.93 10.63
N ALA A 104 -8.84 -4.09 10.31
CA ALA A 104 -8.53 -3.71 8.94
C ALA A 104 -8.04 -4.92 8.11
N SER A 105 -7.25 -5.81 8.69
CA SER A 105 -6.65 -6.95 7.97
C SER A 105 -7.67 -7.95 7.41
N ILE A 106 -8.90 -7.97 7.95
CA ILE A 106 -10.00 -8.79 7.39
C ILE A 106 -10.41 -8.28 6.00
N PHE A 107 -10.18 -7.01 5.73
CA PHE A 107 -10.59 -6.34 4.50
C PHE A 107 -9.50 -6.30 3.42
N PHE A 108 -8.27 -6.77 3.66
CA PHE A 108 -7.13 -6.66 2.72
C PHE A 108 -6.42 -8.00 2.46
#